data_AF-A0A4P0Y6F7-F1
#
_entry.id   AF-A0A4P0Y6F7-F1
#
_cell.length_a   1.000
_cell.length_b   1.000
_cell.length_c   1.000
_cell.angle_alpha   90.00
_cell.angle_beta   90.00
_cell.angle_gamma   90.00
#
_symmetry.space_group_name_H-M   'P 1'
#
loop_
_entity.id
_entity.type
_entity.pdbx_description
1 polymer ?
#
loop_
_entity_poly.entity_id
_entity_poly.type
_entity_poly.pdbx_seq_one_letter_code
_entity_poly.pdbx_strand_id
1 'polypeptide(L)' 'MRDDAEVNAQFAAMTALGRVGVPEDIGPMIASLLRDDNRWVTAQRIEVSGGQTI' A
#
# COMPACT_ATOMS: atom_id res chain seq x y z
N MET A 1 0.98 17.25 -3.04
CA MET A 1 1.28 15.79 -3.08
C MET A 1 0.40 15.09 -4.10
N ARG A 2 -0.88 14.81 -3.84
CA ARG A 2 -1.73 14.04 -4.79
C ARG A 2 -1.81 14.66 -6.19
N ASP A 3 -1.92 15.98 -6.27
CA ASP A 3 -2.01 16.72 -7.55
C ASP A 3 -0.68 17.37 -7.96
N ASP A 4 0.42 16.99 -7.29
CA ASP A 4 1.75 17.49 -7.57
C ASP A 4 2.52 16.44 -8.36
N ALA A 5 2.67 16.68 -9.67
CA ALA A 5 3.28 15.73 -10.58
C ALA A 5 4.76 15.46 -10.25
N GLU A 6 5.50 16.47 -9.79
CA GLU A 6 6.91 16.31 -9.44
C GLU A 6 7.05 15.42 -8.21
N VAL A 7 6.24 15.68 -7.19
CA VAL A 7 6.27 14.87 -5.96
C VAL A 7 5.81 13.43 -6.23
N ASN A 8 4.77 13.23 -7.04
CA ASN A 8 4.33 11.88 -7.42
C ASN A 8 5.40 11.10 -8.18
N ALA A 9 6.16 11.76 -9.07
CA ALA A 9 7.25 11.13 -9.81
C ALA A 9 8.38 10.66 -8.88
N GLN A 10 8.73 11.45 -7.87
CA GLN A 10 9.74 11.06 -6.87
C GLN A 10 9.31 9.80 -6.10
N PHE A 11 8.06 9.74 -5.63
CA PHE A 11 7.56 8.57 -4.90
C PHE A 11 7.40 7.34 -5.79
N ALA A 12 6.95 7.52 -7.04
CA ALA A 12 6.88 6.45 -8.02
C ALA A 12 8.26 5.80 -8.27
N ALA A 13 9.33 6.60 -8.34
CA ALA A 13 10.69 6.10 -8.53
C ALA A 13 11.23 5.29 -7.34
N MET A 14 10.72 5.55 -6.13
CA MET A 14 11.09 4.81 -4.91
C MET A 14 10.18 3.60 -4.62
N THR A 15 9.13 3.40 -5.42
CA THR A 15 8.12 2.34 -5.24
C THR A 15 8.30 1.29 -6.33
N ALA A 16 8.49 0.02 -5.96
CA ALA A 16 8.72 -1.05 -6.93
C ALA A 16 7.59 -1.18 -7.98
N LEU A 17 6.34 -0.89 -7.61
CA LEU A 17 5.21 -0.86 -8.54
C LEU A 17 5.20 0.36 -9.50
N GLY A 18 6.17 1.26 -9.39
CA GLY A 18 6.37 2.38 -10.33
C GLY A 18 5.30 3.47 -10.27
N ARG A 19 4.50 3.51 -9.19
CA ARG A 19 3.45 4.51 -8.99
C ARG A 19 3.20 4.77 -7.51
N VAL A 20 2.62 5.94 -7.22
CA VAL A 20 2.06 6.24 -5.90
C VAL A 20 0.82 5.38 -5.63
N GLY A 21 0.66 4.97 -4.37
CA GLY A 21 -0.52 4.25 -3.89
C GLY A 21 -1.77 5.14 -3.88
N VAL A 22 -2.91 4.53 -4.14
CA VAL A 22 -4.24 5.16 -4.09
C VAL A 22 -5.13 4.42 -3.08
N PRO A 23 -6.25 5.01 -2.62
CA PRO A 23 -7.13 4.37 -1.63
C PRO A 23 -7.57 2.94 -2.01
N GLU A 24 -7.77 2.71 -3.30
CA GLU A 24 -8.19 1.43 -3.87
C GLU A 24 -7.14 0.32 -3.73
N ASP A 25 -5.88 0.66 -3.42
CA ASP A 25 -4.82 -0.31 -3.16
C ASP A 25 -4.85 -0.85 -1.72
N ILE A 26 -5.39 -0.07 -0.78
CA ILE A 26 -5.38 -0.40 0.66
C ILE A 26 -6.73 -0.98 1.12
N GLY A 27 -7.83 -0.40 0.64
CA GLY A 27 -9.18 -0.79 1.03
C GLY A 27 -9.46 -2.30 0.90
N PRO A 28 -9.20 -2.92 -0.26
CA PRO A 28 -9.38 -4.36 -0.45
C PRO A 28 -8.50 -5.21 0.48
N MET A 29 -7.28 -4.75 0.79
CA MET A 29 -6.38 -5.48 1.68
C MET A 29 -6.89 -5.48 3.12
N ILE A 30 -7.37 -4.33 3.62
CA ILE A 30 -8.00 -4.25 4.95
C ILE A 30 -9.26 -5.11 5.00
N ALA A 31 -10.12 -5.05 3.99
CA ALA A 31 -11.32 -5.88 3.91
C ALA A 31 -10.98 -7.38 3.89
N SER A 32 -9.89 -7.77 3.23
CA SER A 32 -9.37 -9.14 3.24
C SER A 32 -8.97 -9.58 4.66
N LEU A 33 -8.22 -8.74 5.39
CA LEU A 33 -7.77 -9.07 6.76
C LEU A 33 -8.90 -9.30 7.77
N LEU A 34 -10.10 -8.78 7.51
CA LEU A 34 -11.28 -8.95 8.37
C LEU A 34 -12.05 -10.25 8.11
N ARG A 35 -11.64 -11.07 7.14
CA ARG A 35 -12.28 -12.35 6.83
C ARG A 35 -11.88 -13.46 7.83
N ASP A 36 -12.75 -14.46 7.98
CA ASP A 36 -12.59 -15.57 8.94
C ASP A 36 -11.38 -16.48 8.64
N ASP A 37 -10.90 -16.49 7.40
CA ASP A 37 -9.67 -17.17 6.99
C ASP A 37 -8.43 -16.57 7.67
N ASN A 38 -8.47 -15.28 8.00
CA ASN A 38 -7.38 -14.54 8.61
C ASN A 38 -7.46 -14.46 10.15
N ARG A 39 -8.40 -15.16 10.80
CA ARG A 39 -8.68 -15.05 12.26
C ARG A 39 -7.51 -15.34 13.21
N TRP A 40 -6.43 -15.95 12.73
CA TRP A 40 -5.23 -16.24 13.50
C TRP A 40 -4.10 -15.20 13.33
N VAL A 41 -4.29 -14.23 12.42
CA VAL A 41 -3.35 -13.13 12.23
C VAL A 41 -3.60 -12.06 13.29
N THR A 42 -2.65 -11.90 14.21
CA THR A 42 -2.71 -10.90 15.28
C THR A 42 -1.34 -10.32 15.56
N ALA A 43 -1.31 -9.09 16.07
CA ALA A 43 -0.09 -8.36 16.46
C ALA A 43 0.96 -8.22 15.33
N GLN A 44 0.54 -8.28 14.06
CA GLN A 44 1.43 -8.15 12.91
C GLN A 44 1.44 -6.72 12.37
N ARG A 45 2.63 -6.28 11.92
CA ARG A 45 2.76 -5.14 11.01
C ARG A 45 2.78 -5.67 9.59
N ILE A 46 1.72 -5.43 8.84
CA ILE A 46 1.59 -5.83 7.44
C ILE A 46 1.84 -4.60 6.59
N GLU A 47 2.82 -4.69 5.69
CA GLU A 47 3.15 -3.61 4.78
C GLU A 47 2.40 -3.78 3.44
N VAL A 48 1.74 -2.70 3.01
CA VAL A 48 0.99 -2.61 1.75
C VAL A 48 1.45 -1.35 1.01
N SER A 49 2.76 -1.22 0.81
CA SER A 49 3.40 0.01 0.32
C SER A 49 3.68 0.02 -1.19
N GLY A 50 3.38 -1.07 -1.90
CA GLY A 50 3.82 -1.24 -3.29
C GLY A 50 5.34 -1.43 -3.45
N GLY A 51 6.04 -1.77 -2.35
CA GLY A 51 7.48 -1.94 -2.33
C GLY A 51 8.24 -0.62 -2.25
N GLN A 52 7.70 0.35 -1.50
CA GLN A 52 8.38 1.61 -1.28
C GLN A 52 9.62 1.39 -0.39
N THR A 53 10.81 1.61 -0.93
CA THR A 53 12.09 1.49 -0.20
C THR A 53 12.41 0.05 0.29
N ILE A 54 12.18 -0.95 -0.57
CA ILE A 54 12.61 -2.36 -0.35
C ILE A 54 13.70 -2.73 -1.36
#